data_AF-A0A914NE02-F1
#
_entry.id   AF-A0A914NE02-F1
#
_cell.length_a   1.000
_cell.length_b   1.000
_cell.length_c   1.000
_cell.angle_alpha   90.00
_cell.angle_beta   90.00
_cell.angle_gamma   90.00
#
_symmetry.space_group_name_H-M   'P 1'
#
loop_
_entity.id
_entity.type
_entity.pdbx_description
1 polymer ?
#
loop_
_entity_poly.entity_id
_entity_poly.type
_entity_poly.pdbx_seq_one_letter_code
_entity_poly.pdbx_strand_id
1 'polypeptide(L)'
;MRKNFNYVFSSEINVPLRIRLVSLSGYLTSHGDMQRYATPSGCMFVRLTIYCNGRIIGRSVQSSFRQYLPSGTSSIRDIQKFDEWINLPVNYSDLNRDALLHVTLWDVGTTVEPVLIAQCAKKIIF
;
A
#
# COMPACT_ATOMS: atom_id res chain seq x y z
N MET A 1 27.86 2.77 -12.96
CA MET A 1 27.02 2.01 -13.92
C MET A 1 25.96 2.94 -14.49
N ARG A 2 25.99 3.22 -15.80
CA ARG A 2 24.89 3.94 -16.46
C ARG A 2 23.67 3.01 -16.50
N LYS A 3 22.55 3.45 -15.94
CA LYS A 3 21.27 2.74 -16.09
C LYS A 3 20.76 3.06 -17.49
N ASN A 4 20.80 2.08 -18.38
CA ASN A 4 20.14 2.19 -19.68
C ASN A 4 18.65 1.95 -19.45
N PHE A 5 17.81 2.91 -19.82
CA PHE A 5 16.36 2.78 -19.77
C PHE A 5 15.89 2.34 -21.15
N ASN A 6 15.39 1.11 -21.24
CA ASN A 6 14.78 0.57 -22.45
C ASN A 6 13.26 0.57 -22.26
N TYR A 7 12.54 1.00 -23.29
CA TYR A 7 11.08 0.82 -23.35
C TYR A 7 10.80 -0.58 -23.89
N VAL A 8 10.00 -1.35 -23.17
CA VAL A 8 9.60 -2.72 -23.51
C VAL A 8 8.10 -2.86 -23.32
N PHE A 9 7.45 -3.71 -24.11
CA PHE A 9 6.03 -3.93 -23.94
C PHE A 9 5.78 -4.79 -22.70
N SER A 10 4.71 -4.51 -21.95
CA SER A 10 4.37 -5.28 -20.75
C SER A 10 4.22 -6.78 -21.04
N SER A 11 3.72 -7.14 -22.23
CA SER A 11 3.61 -8.52 -22.71
C SER A 11 4.94 -9.26 -22.83
N GLU A 12 6.05 -8.54 -22.94
CA GLU A 12 7.41 -9.11 -23.05
C GLU A 12 8.04 -9.33 -21.66
N ILE A 13 7.40 -8.83 -20.59
CA ILE A 13 7.92 -8.88 -19.22
C ILE A 13 7.17 -9.94 -18.42
N ASN A 14 7.66 -11.18 -18.48
CA ASN A 14 7.12 -12.30 -17.69
C ASN A 14 7.78 -12.41 -16.31
N VAL A 15 7.74 -11.33 -15.53
CA VAL A 15 8.18 -11.34 -14.12
C VAL A 15 7.08 -10.78 -13.21
N PRO A 16 7.05 -11.19 -11.92
CA PRO A 16 6.06 -10.69 -10.98
C PRO A 16 6.14 -9.17 -10.77
N LEU A 17 4.98 -8.54 -10.63
CA LEU A 17 4.88 -7.15 -10.21
C LEU A 17 5.35 -7.01 -8.76
N ARG A 18 6.31 -6.12 -8.54
CA ARG A 18 6.87 -5.82 -7.20
C ARG A 18 6.66 -4.36 -6.87
N ILE A 19 6.14 -4.09 -5.68
CA ILE A 19 5.88 -2.74 -5.19
C ILE A 19 6.67 -2.52 -3.91
N ARG A 20 7.42 -1.42 -3.84
CA ARG A 20 8.10 -1.01 -2.61
C ARG A 20 7.17 -0.12 -1.80
N LEU A 21 6.75 -0.60 -0.64
CA LEU A 21 6.03 0.19 0.35
C LEU A 21 7.07 0.88 1.24
N VAL A 22 7.10 2.21 1.21
CA VAL A 22 8.19 3.00 1.82
C VAL A 22 7.78 3.50 3.20
N SER A 23 6.89 4.49 3.25
CA SER A 23 6.43 5.14 4.48
C SER A 23 5.02 5.70 4.31
N LEU A 24 4.40 5.98 5.45
CA LEU A 24 3.16 6.71 5.60
C LEU A 24 3.48 8.01 6.33
N SER A 25 3.18 9.13 5.69
CA SER A 25 3.32 10.46 6.28
C SER A 25 2.03 11.26 6.04
N GLY A 26 1.63 12.07 7.00
CA GLY A 26 0.40 12.85 6.92
C GLY A 26 0.01 13.44 8.27
N TYR A 27 -1.20 14.00 8.31
CA TYR A 27 -1.78 14.53 9.54
C TYR A 27 -2.93 13.64 9.98
N LEU A 28 -2.82 13.11 11.19
CA LEU A 28 -3.94 12.45 11.86
C LEU A 28 -4.77 13.53 12.54
N THR A 29 -5.64 14.20 11.80
CA THR A 29 -6.56 15.19 12.38
C THR A 29 -7.79 14.49 12.94
N SER A 30 -8.11 14.74 14.21
CA SER A 30 -9.30 14.24 14.90
C SER A 30 -10.62 14.93 14.50
N HIS A 31 -10.64 15.68 13.39
CA HIS A 31 -11.78 16.52 13.01
C HIS A 31 -12.53 15.98 11.78
N GLY A 32 -13.77 15.53 12.01
CA GLY A 32 -14.77 15.16 10.99
C GLY A 32 -14.96 13.65 10.85
N ASP A 33 -16.11 13.13 11.32
CA ASP A 33 -16.63 11.73 11.32
C ASP A 33 -15.72 10.59 11.80
N MET A 34 -14.40 10.78 11.85
CA MET A 34 -13.40 9.87 12.41
C MET A 34 -13.39 9.84 13.94
N GLN A 35 -14.21 10.65 14.62
CA GLN A 35 -14.37 10.56 16.09
C GLN A 35 -14.97 9.22 16.56
N ARG A 36 -15.54 8.40 15.66
CA ARG A 36 -16.07 7.08 16.03
C ARG A 36 -14.99 6.01 16.23
N TYR A 37 -13.77 6.26 15.78
CA TYR A 37 -12.65 5.33 15.95
C TYR A 37 -11.54 6.09 16.66
N ALA A 38 -11.14 5.59 17.83
CA ALA A 38 -10.08 6.16 18.65
C ALA A 38 -8.85 6.51 17.79
N THR A 39 -8.12 7.53 18.22
CA THR A 39 -6.80 7.90 17.70
C THR A 39 -6.06 6.64 17.20
N PRO A 40 -5.60 6.61 15.93
CA PRO A 40 -4.95 5.43 15.38
C PRO A 40 -3.90 4.90 16.35
N SER A 41 -3.96 3.60 16.66
CA SER A 41 -3.06 2.99 17.63
C SER A 41 -1.61 2.95 17.14
N GLY A 42 -1.43 3.12 15.83
CA GLY A 42 -0.14 2.98 15.16
C GLY A 42 0.22 1.52 14.84
N CYS A 43 -0.64 0.56 15.18
CA CYS A 43 -0.52 -0.85 14.82
C CYS A 43 -1.14 -1.09 13.44
N MET A 44 -0.38 -0.87 12.36
CA MET A 44 -0.91 -0.79 11.00
C MET A 44 -0.37 -1.87 10.06
N PHE A 45 -1.17 -2.21 9.06
CA PHE A 45 -0.71 -2.90 7.85
C PHE A 45 -1.37 -2.30 6.61
N VAL A 46 -0.73 -2.48 5.46
CA VAL A 46 -1.24 -2.06 4.16
C VAL A 46 -1.62 -3.29 3.36
N ARG A 47 -2.78 -3.25 2.70
CA ARG A 47 -3.20 -4.28 1.75
C ARG A 47 -3.24 -3.70 0.34
N LEU A 48 -2.59 -4.40 -0.58
CA LEU A 48 -2.50 -4.09 -2.00
C LEU A 48 -3.38 -5.07 -2.79
N THR A 49 -4.19 -4.54 -3.70
CA THR A 49 -5.05 -5.33 -4.60
C THR A 49 -4.95 -4.77 -6.01
N ILE A 50 -4.79 -5.64 -7.00
CA ILE A 50 -4.76 -5.25 -8.42
C ILE A 50 -6.14 -5.46 -9.02
N TYR A 51 -6.62 -4.45 -9.75
CA TYR A 51 -7.83 -4.53 -10.55
C TYR A 51 -7.50 -4.30 -12.02
N CYS A 52 -8.11 -5.07 -12.90
CA CYS A 52 -8.18 -4.79 -14.34
C CYS A 52 -9.62 -5.02 -14.80
N ASN A 53 -10.13 -4.15 -15.68
CA ASN A 53 -11.52 -4.15 -16.16
C ASN A 53 -12.55 -4.22 -15.02
N GLY A 54 -12.28 -3.54 -13.91
CA GLY A 54 -13.13 -3.53 -12.71
C GLY A 54 -13.13 -4.85 -11.91
N ARG A 55 -12.28 -5.83 -12.25
CA ARG A 55 -12.18 -7.12 -11.57
C ARG A 55 -10.83 -7.27 -10.89
N ILE A 56 -10.81 -7.93 -9.73
CA ILE A 56 -9.56 -8.27 -9.05
C ILE A 56 -8.79 -9.27 -9.91
N ILE A 57 -7.49 -9.02 -10.12
CA ILE A 57 -6.55 -9.97 -10.71
C ILE A 57 -5.56 -10.40 -9.63
N GLY A 58 -5.47 -11.72 -9.42
CA GLY A 58 -4.68 -12.32 -8.35
C GLY A 58 -5.33 -12.18 -6.97
N ARG A 59 -4.56 -12.46 -5.92
CA ARG A 59 -5.00 -12.28 -4.52
C ARG A 59 -4.47 -10.96 -3.98
N SER A 60 -5.23 -10.32 -3.10
CA SER A 60 -4.73 -9.20 -2.31
C SER A 60 -3.56 -9.64 -1.44
N VAL A 61 -2.53 -8.81 -1.36
CA VAL A 61 -1.33 -9.07 -0.54
C VAL A 61 -1.25 -8.03 0.57
N GLN A 62 -0.91 -8.48 1.77
CA GLN A 62 -0.72 -7.61 2.93
C GLN A 62 0.78 -7.37 3.15
N SER A 63 1.09 -6.17 3.61
CA SER A 63 2.40 -5.82 4.14
C SER A 63 2.65 -6.55 5.45
N SER A 64 3.91 -6.52 5.90
CA SER A 64 4.21 -6.86 7.28
C SER A 64 3.42 -5.96 8.22
N PHE A 65 2.96 -6.51 9.33
CA PHE A 65 2.39 -5.73 10.42
C PHE A 65 3.47 -4.83 11.02
N ARG A 66 3.16 -3.55 11.23
CA ARG A 66 4.05 -2.58 11.84
C ARG A 66 3.39 -1.96 13.06
N GLN A 67 4.11 -1.97 14.17
CA GLN A 67 3.71 -1.27 15.37
C GLN A 67 4.47 0.05 15.45
N TYR A 68 3.75 1.14 15.68
CA TYR A 68 4.35 2.43 15.99
C TYR A 68 5.08 2.33 17.33
N LEU A 69 6.40 2.50 17.28
CA LEU A 69 7.22 2.70 18.46
C LEU A 69 7.44 4.20 18.56
N PRO A 70 6.94 4.89 19.60
CA PRO A 70 7.21 6.31 19.80
C PRO A 70 8.70 6.49 20.10
N SER A 71 9.52 6.59 19.05
CA SER A 71 10.85 7.15 19.14
C SER A 71 10.63 8.67 19.22
N GLY A 72 11.04 9.27 20.35
CA GLY A 72 10.79 10.67 20.73
C GLY A 72 11.40 11.74 19.81
N THR A 73 11.66 11.40 18.55
CA THR A 73 12.25 12.24 17.49
C THR A 73 11.46 12.17 16.17
N SER A 74 10.33 11.45 16.11
CA SER A 74 9.52 11.38 14.89
C SER A 74 8.80 12.72 14.66
N SER A 75 9.00 13.29 13.47
CA SER A 75 8.32 14.52 13.07
C SER A 75 6.80 14.29 13.10
N ILE A 76 6.01 15.31 13.44
CA ILE A 76 4.53 15.24 13.54
C ILE A 76 3.87 14.65 12.27
N ARG A 77 4.60 14.63 11.14
CA ARG A 77 4.12 14.14 9.84
C ARG A 77 4.47 12.68 9.56
N ASP A 78 5.49 12.08 10.16
CA ASP A 78 5.91 10.72 9.81
C ASP A 78 5.20 9.70 10.71
N ILE A 79 4.19 9.04 10.14
CA ILE A 79 3.30 8.16 10.88
C ILE A 79 3.91 6.75 10.99
N GLN A 80 4.36 6.17 9.87
CA GLN A 80 4.87 4.81 9.87
C GLN A 80 5.91 4.57 8.77
N LYS A 81 6.95 3.78 9.07
CA LYS A 81 7.89 3.27 8.06
C LYS A 81 7.64 1.78 7.84
N PHE A 82 7.63 1.36 6.57
CA PHE A 82 7.49 -0.05 6.16
C PHE A 82 8.77 -0.57 5.52
N ASP A 83 9.30 0.19 4.56
CA ASP A 83 10.49 -0.11 3.76
C ASP A 83 10.60 -1.58 3.32
N GLU A 84 9.53 -2.10 2.71
CA GLU A 84 9.45 -3.49 2.29
C GLU A 84 9.04 -3.62 0.82
N TRP A 85 9.55 -4.65 0.16
CA TRP A 85 9.12 -5.03 -1.19
C TRP A 85 8.03 -6.08 -1.08
N ILE A 86 6.85 -5.76 -1.63
CA ILE A 86 5.71 -6.66 -1.70
C ILE A 86 5.66 -7.27 -3.10
N ASN A 87 5.68 -8.59 -3.16
CA ASN A 87 5.51 -9.34 -4.40
C ASN A 87 4.02 -9.61 -4.60
N LEU A 88 3.46 -9.13 -5.70
CA LEU A 88 2.07 -9.38 -6.05
C LEU A 88 1.97 -10.66 -6.90
N PRO A 89 0.92 -11.47 -6.75
CA PRO A 89 0.75 -12.71 -7.49
C PRO A 89 0.20 -12.45 -8.92
N VAL A 90 0.82 -11.50 -9.62
CA VAL A 90 0.51 -11.10 -11.00
C VAL A 90 1.80 -10.72 -11.70
N ASN A 91 1.97 -11.09 -12.98
CA ASN A 91 3.11 -10.67 -13.78
C ASN A 91 2.78 -9.38 -14.55
N TYR A 92 3.80 -8.65 -15.00
CA TYR A 92 3.58 -7.46 -15.85
C TYR A 92 2.83 -7.81 -17.15
N SER A 93 3.09 -9.00 -17.72
CA SER A 93 2.39 -9.53 -18.89
C SER A 93 0.88 -9.72 -18.70
N ASP A 94 0.41 -9.86 -17.45
CA ASP A 94 -0.99 -10.08 -17.12
C ASP A 94 -1.78 -8.76 -16.97
N LEU A 95 -1.07 -7.63 -16.93
CA LEU A 95 -1.66 -6.32 -16.69
C LEU A 95 -2.19 -5.71 -17.98
N ASN A 96 -3.47 -5.34 -17.96
CA ASN A 96 -4.08 -4.55 -19.03
C ASN A 96 -3.83 -3.05 -18.82
N ARG A 97 -3.99 -2.24 -19.87
CA ARG A 97 -3.74 -0.77 -19.84
C ARG A 97 -4.58 0.00 -18.82
N ASP A 98 -5.63 -0.60 -18.31
CA ASP A 98 -6.53 -0.05 -17.31
C ASP A 98 -6.22 -0.56 -15.89
N ALA A 99 -5.10 -1.26 -15.69
CA ALA A 99 -4.70 -1.79 -14.41
C ALA A 99 -4.64 -0.70 -13.31
N LEU A 100 -5.31 -0.98 -12.20
CA LEU A 100 -5.36 -0.14 -11.01
C LEU A 100 -4.76 -0.89 -9.82
N LEU A 101 -3.84 -0.23 -9.12
CA LEU A 101 -3.43 -0.61 -7.78
C LEU A 101 -4.37 0.05 -6.77
N HIS A 102 -5.13 -0.76 -6.04
CA HIS A 102 -5.91 -0.33 -4.88
C HIS A 102 -5.11 -0.61 -3.61
N VAL A 103 -4.93 0.42 -2.80
CA VAL A 103 -4.18 0.41 -1.55
C VAL A 103 -5.16 0.70 -0.42
N THR A 104 -5.17 -0.14 0.60
CA THR A 104 -5.98 0.06 1.80
C THR A 104 -5.09 0.01 3.04
N LEU A 105 -5.24 0.99 3.93
CA LEU A 105 -4.52 1.10 5.19
C LEU A 105 -5.45 0.68 6.32
N TRP A 106 -4.99 -0.27 7.12
CA TRP A 106 -5.73 -0.85 8.23
C TRP A 106 -4.97 -0.63 9.52
N ASP A 107 -5.71 -0.34 10.59
CA ASP A 107 -5.20 -0.26 11.95
C ASP A 107 -5.87 -1.33 12.81
N VAL A 108 -5.06 -2.12 13.49
CA VAL A 108 -5.51 -3.25 14.29
C VAL A 108 -5.96 -2.79 15.68
N GLY A 109 -5.51 -1.63 16.17
CA GLY A 109 -5.96 -1.10 17.45
C GLY A 109 -5.61 -1.98 18.66
N THR A 110 -6.35 -1.76 19.75
CA THR A 110 -6.43 -2.69 20.90
C THR A 110 -7.51 -3.76 20.71
N THR A 111 -8.28 -3.66 19.62
CA THR A 111 -9.33 -4.59 19.23
C THR A 111 -8.76 -5.75 18.41
N VAL A 112 -9.46 -6.88 18.34
CA VAL A 112 -9.04 -8.00 17.50
C VAL A 112 -9.31 -7.74 16.01
N GLU A 113 -10.31 -6.90 15.72
CA GLU A 113 -10.73 -6.60 14.34
C GLU A 113 -10.03 -5.36 13.78
N PRO A 114 -9.35 -5.46 12.62
CA PRO A 114 -8.75 -4.31 11.95
C PRO A 114 -9.80 -3.33 11.40
N VAL A 115 -9.54 -2.03 11.59
CA VAL A 115 -10.36 -0.93 11.10
C VAL A 115 -9.70 -0.30 9.88
N LEU A 116 -10.47 -0.05 8.82
CA LEU A 116 -10.00 0.67 7.63
C LEU A 116 -9.83 2.15 7.96
N ILE A 117 -8.60 2.67 7.83
CA ILE A 117 -8.29 4.09 8.08
C ILE A 117 -8.34 4.91 6.79
N ALA A 118 -7.76 4.37 5.72
CA ALA A 118 -7.62 5.10 4.47
C ALA A 118 -7.57 4.14 3.28
N GLN A 119 -7.95 4.64 2.12
CA GLN A 119 -7.80 3.92 0.87
C GLN A 119 -7.48 4.87 -0.28
N CYS A 120 -6.74 4.37 -1.26
CA CYS A 120 -6.53 5.07 -2.51
C CYS A 120 -6.39 4.08 -3.66
N ALA A 121 -6.64 4.56 -4.88
CA ALA A 121 -6.40 3.79 -6.09
C ALA A 121 -5.48 4.59 -7.02
N LYS A 122 -4.51 3.90 -7.63
CA LYS A 122 -3.57 4.50 -8.58
C LYS A 122 -3.49 3.64 -9.84
N LYS A 123 -3.65 4.26 -10.99
CA LYS A 123 -3.40 3.62 -12.28
C LYS A 123 -1.93 3.22 -12.38
N ILE A 124 -1.67 1.96 -12.73
CA ILE A 124 -0.32 1.49 -13.01
C ILE A 124 0.01 1.90 -14.44
N ILE A 125 1.08 2.67 -14.60
CA ILE A 125 1.59 3.10 -15.89
C ILE A 125 2.85 2.29 -16.15
N PHE A 126 2.83 1.52 -17.23
CA PHE A 126 3.92 0.71 -17.74
C PHE A 126 3.99 0.85 -19.26
#